data_AF-A0A0L1IZ04-F1
#
_entry.id   AF-A0A0L1IZ04-F1
#
_cell.length_a   1.000
_cell.length_b   1.000
_cell.length_c   1.000
_cell.angle_alpha   90.00
_cell.angle_beta   90.00
_cell.angle_gamma   90.00
#
_symmetry.space_group_name_H-M   'P 1'
#
loop_
_entity.id
_entity.type
_entity.pdbx_description
1 polymer ?
#
loop_
_entity_poly.entity_id
_entity_poly.type
_entity_poly.pdbx_seq_one_letter_code
_entity_poly.pdbx_strand_id
1 'polypeptide(L)'
;MPLKDCLAKRFEPLLRRLEDSLEYCGNLQKAQKLRQKQQQWRTYQPQLRERFESYYLTEHVLRCLIQREAYLQIRHNTLFQQLNESRSVADTLVTEMESIQKDLQHFNRGIWNAELEIQKILRNFPDGPLKRALLNVQTWVDVVGEGVVVARDLEALNVQIILGIAR
;
A
#
# COMPACT_ATOMS: atom_id res chain seq x y z
N MET A 1 31.27 -9.52 11.29
CA MET A 1 30.14 -9.65 12.25
C MET A 1 29.22 -10.82 11.84
N PRO A 2 29.47 -12.06 12.30
CA PRO A 2 28.62 -13.21 11.92
C PRO A 2 27.63 -13.68 13.01
N LEU A 3 27.91 -13.40 14.29
CA LEU A 3 27.19 -14.01 15.41
C LEU A 3 25.78 -13.45 15.60
N LYS A 4 25.62 -12.13 15.44
CA LYS A 4 24.33 -11.43 15.61
C LYS A 4 23.32 -11.87 14.54
N ASP A 5 23.74 -11.94 13.28
CA ASP A 5 22.92 -12.44 12.17
C ASP A 5 22.57 -13.92 12.33
N CYS A 6 23.51 -14.74 12.80
CA CYS A 6 23.28 -16.16 13.07
C CYS A 6 22.21 -16.34 14.15
N LEU A 7 22.29 -15.59 15.24
CA LEU A 7 21.28 -15.60 16.30
C LEU A 7 19.92 -15.08 15.80
N ALA A 8 19.91 -13.98 15.03
CA ALA A 8 18.69 -13.43 14.45
C ALA A 8 17.97 -14.46 13.56
N LYS A 9 18.72 -15.19 12.72
CA LYS A 9 18.17 -16.29 11.90
C LYS A 9 17.67 -17.45 12.74
N ARG A 10 18.40 -17.83 13.80
CA ARG A 10 18.01 -18.94 14.68
C ARG A 10 16.70 -18.68 15.42
N PHE A 11 16.46 -17.44 15.84
CA PHE A 11 15.25 -17.06 16.58
C PHE A 11 14.08 -16.63 15.69
N GLU A 12 14.30 -16.38 14.39
CA GLU A 12 13.26 -15.94 13.45
C GLU A 12 11.98 -16.80 13.50
N PRO A 13 12.02 -18.14 13.55
CA PRO A 13 10.78 -18.95 13.59
C PRO A 13 9.93 -18.67 14.84
N LEU A 14 10.57 -18.45 16.00
CA LEU A 14 9.86 -18.14 17.24
C LEU A 14 9.29 -16.73 17.21
N LEU A 15 10.08 -15.76 16.72
CA LEU A 15 9.64 -14.38 16.61
C LEU A 15 8.50 -14.22 15.62
N ARG A 16 8.51 -14.98 14.51
CA ARG A 16 7.40 -15.04 13.56
C ARG A 16 6.12 -15.55 14.21
N ARG A 17 6.17 -16.62 15.00
CA ARG A 17 4.99 -17.10 15.74
C ARG A 17 4.43 -16.04 16.70
N LEU A 18 5.30 -15.26 17.32
CA LEU A 18 4.89 -14.13 18.16
C LEU A 18 4.29 -12.98 17.34
N GLU A 19 4.87 -12.65 16.17
CA GLU A 19 4.24 -11.73 15.21
C GLU A 19 2.83 -12.21 14.88
N ASP A 20 2.67 -13.43 14.37
CA ASP A 20 1.39 -14.00 13.95
C ASP A 20 0.36 -14.03 15.09
N SER A 21 0.79 -14.36 16.31
CA SER A 21 -0.07 -14.31 17.50
C SER A 21 -0.50 -12.89 17.86
N LEU A 22 0.40 -11.90 17.75
CA LEU A 22 0.05 -10.51 17.98
C LEU A 22 -0.96 -10.01 16.94
N GLU A 23 -0.82 -10.41 15.68
CA GLU A 23 -1.75 -10.04 14.61
C GLU A 23 -3.11 -10.70 14.78
N TYR A 24 -3.12 -11.99 15.10
CA TYR A 24 -4.34 -12.73 15.43
C TYR A 24 -5.12 -12.07 16.59
N CYS A 25 -4.41 -11.58 17.60
CA CYS A 25 -5.00 -10.86 18.73
C CYS A 25 -5.26 -9.36 18.44
N GLY A 26 -5.20 -8.90 17.19
CA GLY A 26 -5.46 -7.50 16.79
C GLY A 26 -4.39 -6.49 17.20
N ASN A 27 -3.25 -6.93 17.77
CA ASN A 27 -2.15 -6.08 18.21
C ASN A 27 -1.14 -5.79 17.08
N LEU A 28 -1.63 -5.28 15.94
CA LEU A 28 -0.82 -5.01 14.73
C LEU A 28 0.38 -4.09 15.00
N GLN A 29 0.21 -3.04 15.80
CA GLN A 29 1.30 -2.12 16.14
C GLN A 29 2.46 -2.85 16.87
N LYS A 30 2.14 -3.80 17.76
CA LYS A 30 3.16 -4.57 18.48
C LYS A 30 3.85 -5.56 17.54
N ALA A 31 3.11 -6.19 16.63
CA ALA A 31 3.68 -7.06 15.60
C ALA A 31 4.66 -6.28 14.71
N GLN A 32 4.30 -5.06 14.30
CA GLN A 32 5.18 -4.22 13.48
C GLN A 32 6.42 -3.72 14.26
N LYS A 33 6.27 -3.32 15.52
CA LYS A 33 7.43 -2.99 16.38
C LYS A 33 8.38 -4.19 16.54
N LEU A 34 7.84 -5.39 16.64
CA LEU A 34 8.62 -6.63 16.71
C LEU A 34 9.40 -6.88 15.41
N ARG A 35 8.79 -6.65 14.24
CA ARG A 35 9.48 -6.72 12.94
C ARG A 35 10.60 -5.70 12.82
N GLN A 36 10.37 -4.46 13.26
CA GLN A 36 11.40 -3.42 13.26
C GLN A 36 12.62 -3.83 14.12
N LYS A 37 12.39 -4.34 15.33
CA LYS A 37 13.47 -4.84 16.20
C LYS A 37 14.23 -6.00 15.56
N GLN A 38 13.52 -6.94 14.92
CA GLN A 38 14.15 -8.03 14.20
C GLN A 38 15.02 -7.54 13.02
N GLN A 39 14.58 -6.50 12.31
CA GLN A 39 15.36 -5.92 11.22
C GLN A 39 16.65 -5.26 11.73
N GLN A 40 16.63 -4.61 12.90
CA GLN A 40 17.83 -4.03 13.54
C GLN A 40 18.85 -5.08 14.00
N TRP A 41 18.44 -6.34 14.15
CA TRP A 41 19.35 -7.43 14.48
C TRP A 41 20.08 -7.97 13.25
N ARG A 42 19.58 -7.64 12.05
CA ARG A 42 20.18 -8.02 10.77
C ARG A 42 21.20 -6.98 10.32
N THR A 43 22.25 -7.44 9.64
CA THR A 43 23.19 -6.55 8.95
C THR A 43 22.47 -5.70 7.89
N TYR A 44 22.77 -4.40 7.85
CA TYR A 44 22.25 -3.49 6.83
C TYR A 44 22.63 -3.95 5.42
N GLN A 45 21.66 -3.93 4.50
CA GLN A 45 21.87 -4.26 3.09
C GLN A 45 21.45 -3.05 2.25
N PRO A 46 22.39 -2.35 1.58
CA PRO A 46 22.09 -1.18 0.77
C PRO A 46 21.03 -1.44 -0.32
N GLN A 47 21.07 -2.62 -0.92
CA GLN A 47 20.12 -3.07 -1.96
C GLN A 47 18.67 -3.15 -1.47
N LEU A 48 18.45 -3.31 -0.15
CA LEU A 48 17.09 -3.29 0.42
C LEU A 48 16.48 -1.90 0.36
N ARG A 49 17.30 -0.85 0.47
CA ARG A 49 16.84 0.52 0.46
C ARG A 49 16.27 0.90 -0.91
N GLU A 50 16.99 0.65 -1.99
CA GLU A 50 16.52 0.94 -3.36
C GLU A 50 15.22 0.19 -3.70
N ARG A 51 15.12 -1.07 -3.27
CA ARG A 51 13.90 -1.88 -3.44
C ARG A 51 12.73 -1.34 -2.63
N PHE A 52 12.99 -0.89 -1.40
CA PHE A 52 11.99 -0.26 -0.56
C PHE A 52 11.53 1.08 -1.15
N GLU A 53 12.45 1.91 -1.63
CA GLU A 53 12.14 3.20 -2.28
C GLU A 53 11.27 2.97 -3.52
N SER A 54 11.60 1.95 -4.32
CA SER A 54 10.79 1.54 -5.48
C SER A 54 9.39 1.10 -5.05
N TYR A 55 9.28 0.23 -4.03
CA TYR A 55 7.99 -0.19 -3.47
C TYR A 55 7.15 1.02 -3.02
N TYR A 56 7.76 1.92 -2.24
CA TYR A 56 7.09 3.09 -1.69
C TYR A 56 6.56 4.03 -2.78
N LEU A 57 7.38 4.29 -3.81
CA LEU A 57 6.95 5.13 -4.94
C LEU A 57 5.80 4.49 -5.72
N THR A 58 5.88 3.19 -6.02
CA THR A 58 4.80 2.49 -6.75
C THR A 58 3.52 2.43 -5.94
N GLU A 59 3.61 2.21 -4.63
CA GLU A 59 2.46 2.21 -3.71
C GLU A 59 1.80 3.59 -3.66
N HIS A 60 2.59 4.67 -3.61
CA HIS A 60 2.07 6.03 -3.63
C HIS A 60 1.40 6.38 -4.97
N VAL A 61 1.94 5.88 -6.10
CA VAL A 61 1.30 6.01 -7.41
C VAL A 61 -0.03 5.27 -7.44
N LEU A 62 -0.08 4.03 -6.94
CA LEU A 62 -1.31 3.24 -6.85
C LEU A 62 -2.39 3.98 -6.05
N ARG A 63 -2.05 4.52 -4.87
CA ARG A 63 -2.99 5.33 -4.06
C ARG A 63 -3.54 6.52 -4.84
N CYS A 64 -2.68 7.28 -5.53
CA CYS A 64 -3.11 8.42 -6.34
C CYS A 64 -4.06 8.00 -7.48
N LEU A 65 -3.81 6.86 -8.11
CA LEU A 65 -4.67 6.34 -9.17
C LEU A 65 -6.04 5.93 -8.63
N ILE A 66 -6.10 5.19 -7.53
CA ILE A 66 -7.36 4.77 -6.86
C ILE A 66 -8.16 6.00 -6.42
N GLN A 67 -7.52 7.01 -5.81
CA GLN A 67 -8.20 8.23 -5.39
C GLN A 67 -8.81 8.99 -6.57
N ARG A 68 -8.09 9.08 -7.70
CA ARG A 68 -8.59 9.74 -8.92
C ARG A 68 -9.72 8.95 -9.56
N GLU A 69 -9.61 7.63 -9.60
CA GLU A 69 -10.68 6.76 -10.08
C GLU A 69 -11.96 6.96 -9.26
N ALA A 70 -11.87 6.91 -7.93
CA ALA A 70 -13.01 7.12 -7.03
C ALA A 70 -13.66 8.50 -7.24
N TYR A 71 -12.85 9.55 -7.39
CA TYR A 71 -13.35 10.89 -7.71
C TYR A 71 -14.12 10.91 -9.05
N LEU A 72 -13.57 10.28 -10.10
CA LEU A 72 -14.21 10.22 -11.41
C LEU A 72 -15.51 9.41 -11.40
N GLN A 73 -15.57 8.32 -10.63
CA GLN A 73 -16.80 7.55 -10.42
C GLN A 73 -17.90 8.40 -9.77
N ILE A 74 -17.57 9.16 -8.72
CA ILE A 74 -18.51 10.08 -8.06
C ILE A 74 -18.98 11.15 -9.04
N ARG A 75 -18.07 11.74 -9.82
CA ARG A 75 -18.42 12.75 -10.83
C ARG A 75 -19.33 12.18 -11.90
N HIS A 76 -19.04 11.00 -12.43
CA HIS A 76 -19.90 10.32 -13.41
C HIS A 76 -21.32 10.11 -12.87
N ASN A 77 -21.46 9.64 -11.62
CA ASN A 77 -22.75 9.43 -10.99
C ASN A 77 -23.52 10.75 -10.79
N THR A 78 -22.82 11.82 -10.45
CA THR A 78 -23.42 13.15 -10.29
C THR A 78 -23.95 13.67 -11.63
N LEU A 79 -23.17 13.54 -12.72
CA LEU A 79 -23.62 13.95 -14.06
C LEU A 79 -24.81 13.12 -14.55
N PHE A 80 -24.83 11.81 -14.24
CA PHE A 80 -25.96 10.95 -14.56
C PHE A 80 -27.25 11.38 -13.84
N GLN A 81 -27.16 11.79 -12.58
CA GLN A 81 -28.30 12.34 -11.85
C GLN A 81 -28.80 13.65 -12.49
N GLN A 82 -27.89 14.57 -12.83
CA GLN A 82 -28.23 15.84 -13.49
C GLN A 82 -28.89 15.64 -14.85
N LEU A 83 -28.43 14.65 -15.62
CA LEU A 83 -29.02 14.30 -16.92
C LEU A 83 -30.49 13.84 -16.79
N ASN A 84 -30.82 13.13 -15.71
CA ASN A 84 -32.19 12.71 -15.42
C ASN A 84 -33.09 13.89 -15.02
N GLU A 85 -32.51 14.94 -14.43
CA GLU A 85 -33.25 16.13 -13.95
C GLU A 85 -33.46 17.19 -15.04
N SER A 86 -32.50 17.40 -15.94
CA SER A 86 -32.58 18.45 -16.96
C SER A 86 -32.09 18.00 -18.33
N ARG A 87 -33.03 17.95 -19.29
CA ARG A 87 -32.77 17.54 -20.68
C ARG A 87 -32.14 18.65 -21.53
N SER A 88 -32.12 19.90 -21.06
CA SER A 88 -31.67 21.05 -21.84
C SER A 88 -30.15 21.11 -22.04
N VAL A 89 -29.38 20.36 -21.23
CA VAL A 89 -27.90 20.33 -21.27
C VAL A 89 -27.39 18.91 -21.62
N ALA A 90 -28.27 18.06 -22.15
CA ALA A 90 -28.01 16.63 -22.31
C ALA A 90 -26.75 16.33 -23.15
N ASP A 91 -26.56 16.99 -24.28
CA ASP A 91 -25.44 16.72 -25.19
C ASP A 91 -24.08 17.01 -24.53
N THR A 92 -23.98 18.09 -23.75
CA THR A 92 -22.76 18.44 -23.00
C THR A 92 -22.49 17.44 -21.88
N LEU A 93 -23.53 17.07 -21.11
CA LEU A 93 -23.40 16.09 -20.02
C LEU A 93 -22.99 14.71 -20.54
N VAL A 94 -23.59 14.25 -21.65
CA VAL A 94 -23.24 12.97 -22.28
C VAL A 94 -21.77 12.99 -22.75
N THR A 95 -21.33 14.08 -23.39
CA THR A 95 -19.93 14.22 -23.84
C THR A 95 -18.94 14.16 -22.67
N GLU A 96 -19.24 14.84 -21.55
CA GLU A 96 -18.41 14.78 -20.34
C GLU A 96 -18.39 13.37 -19.74
N MET A 97 -19.54 12.70 -19.67
CA MET A 97 -19.63 11.33 -19.15
C MET A 97 -18.83 10.33 -20.00
N GLU A 98 -18.90 10.44 -21.33
CA GLU A 98 -18.09 9.62 -22.24
C GLU A 98 -16.59 9.86 -22.05
N SER A 99 -16.18 11.11 -21.82
CA SER A 99 -14.78 11.43 -21.49
C SER A 99 -14.35 10.78 -20.18
N ILE A 100 -15.19 10.89 -19.14
CA ILE A 100 -14.91 10.27 -17.84
C ILE A 100 -14.81 8.75 -17.96
N GLN A 101 -15.66 8.11 -18.76
CA GLN A 101 -15.58 6.66 -18.98
C GLN A 101 -14.26 6.24 -19.64
N LYS A 102 -13.76 7.02 -20.61
CA LYS A 102 -12.44 6.77 -21.22
C LYS A 102 -11.31 6.93 -20.19
N ASP A 103 -11.39 7.95 -19.35
CA ASP A 103 -10.41 8.17 -18.28
C ASP A 103 -10.45 7.01 -17.27
N LEU A 104 -11.63 6.57 -16.83
CA LEU A 104 -11.80 5.44 -15.92
C LEU A 104 -11.18 4.16 -16.48
N GLN A 105 -11.35 3.86 -17.78
CA GLN A 105 -10.66 2.73 -18.42
C GLN A 105 -9.13 2.87 -18.37
N HIS A 106 -8.62 4.08 -18.56
CA HIS A 106 -7.19 4.35 -18.43
C HIS A 106 -6.69 4.16 -16.99
N PHE A 107 -7.43 4.65 -15.99
CA PHE A 107 -7.10 4.46 -14.58
C PHE A 107 -7.12 2.99 -14.19
N ASN A 108 -8.11 2.20 -14.60
CA ASN A 108 -8.17 0.76 -14.33
C ASN A 108 -6.92 0.04 -14.84
N ARG A 109 -6.46 0.37 -16.05
CA ARG A 109 -5.20 -0.17 -16.59
C ARG A 109 -3.99 0.30 -15.79
N GLY A 110 -3.97 1.56 -15.37
CA GLY A 110 -2.91 2.12 -14.53
C GLY A 110 -2.81 1.43 -13.17
N ILE A 111 -3.95 1.23 -12.49
CA ILE A 111 -4.07 0.54 -11.20
C ILE A 111 -3.54 -0.88 -11.33
N TRP A 112 -4.04 -1.64 -12.30
CA TRP A 112 -3.59 -3.01 -12.57
C TRP A 112 -2.07 -3.09 -12.77
N ASN A 113 -1.50 -2.18 -13.56
CA ASN A 113 -0.06 -2.15 -13.80
C ASN A 113 0.71 -1.83 -12.51
N ALA A 114 0.25 -0.86 -11.71
CA ALA A 114 0.90 -0.52 -10.45
C ALA A 114 0.84 -1.65 -9.43
N GLU A 115 -0.30 -2.34 -9.31
CA GLU A 115 -0.45 -3.55 -8.50
C GLU A 115 0.51 -4.65 -8.94
N LEU A 116 0.59 -4.90 -10.25
CA LEU A 116 1.50 -5.88 -10.82
C LEU A 116 2.97 -5.54 -10.52
N GLU A 117 3.37 -4.27 -10.62
CA GLU A 117 4.72 -3.84 -10.26
C GLU A 117 5.00 -3.99 -8.76
N ILE A 118 4.05 -3.68 -7.87
CA ILE A 118 4.18 -3.96 -6.44
C ILE A 118 4.40 -5.45 -6.20
N GLN A 119 3.62 -6.31 -6.85
CA GLN A 119 3.78 -7.77 -6.73
C GLN A 119 5.16 -8.24 -7.22
N LYS A 120 5.67 -7.69 -8.32
CA LYS A 120 7.02 -7.98 -8.82
C LYS A 120 8.10 -7.55 -7.82
N ILE A 121 7.98 -6.35 -7.25
CA ILE A 121 8.91 -5.83 -6.25
C ILE A 121 8.89 -6.73 -5.00
N LEU A 122 7.70 -7.06 -4.49
CA LEU A 122 7.53 -7.92 -3.32
C LEU A 122 8.04 -9.35 -3.55
N ARG A 123 7.81 -9.93 -4.73
CA ARG A 123 8.32 -11.27 -5.10
C ARG A 123 9.85 -11.31 -5.02
N ASN A 124 10.49 -10.25 -5.50
CA ASN A 124 11.96 -10.14 -5.49
C ASN A 124 12.51 -9.68 -4.14
N PHE A 125 11.66 -9.21 -3.22
CA PHE A 125 12.07 -8.80 -1.88
C PHE A 125 12.50 -10.03 -1.06
N PRO A 126 13.65 -9.99 -0.37
CA PRO A 126 14.10 -11.13 0.41
C PRO A 126 13.17 -11.39 1.60
N ASP A 127 12.96 -12.67 1.90
CA ASP A 127 12.13 -13.07 3.01
C ASP A 127 12.76 -12.63 4.34
N GLY A 128 11.93 -12.05 5.19
CA GLY A 128 12.37 -11.48 6.45
C GLY A 128 11.34 -10.55 7.07
N PRO A 129 11.69 -9.94 8.21
CA PRO A 129 10.80 -9.06 8.95
C PRO A 129 10.40 -7.83 8.12
N LEU A 130 11.30 -7.31 7.28
CA LEU A 130 10.99 -6.18 6.41
C LEU A 130 9.91 -6.51 5.37
N LYS A 131 10.02 -7.63 4.64
CA LYS A 131 9.00 -8.05 3.67
C LYS A 131 7.64 -8.27 4.33
N ARG A 132 7.61 -8.89 5.52
CA ARG A 132 6.39 -9.09 6.31
C ARG A 132 5.78 -7.77 6.79
N ALA A 133 6.61 -6.77 7.09
CA ALA A 133 6.13 -5.44 7.46
C ALA A 133 5.39 -4.75 6.30
N LEU A 134 5.88 -4.91 5.06
CA LEU A 134 5.29 -4.33 3.85
C LEU A 134 3.92 -4.93 3.49
N LEU A 135 3.77 -6.25 3.60
CA LEU A 135 2.54 -6.96 3.19
C LEU A 135 1.29 -6.51 3.97
N ASN A 136 1.44 -6.10 5.22
CA ASN A 136 0.30 -5.71 6.07
C ASN A 136 -0.16 -4.26 5.86
N VAL A 137 0.51 -3.51 4.98
CA VAL A 137 0.09 -2.16 4.57
C VAL A 137 -0.99 -2.25 3.49
N GLN A 138 -1.01 -3.33 2.72
CA GLN A 138 -1.87 -3.48 1.53
C GLN A 138 -3.34 -3.76 1.88
N THR A 139 -3.62 -4.40 3.02
CA THR A 139 -4.97 -4.72 3.51
C THR A 139 -5.82 -3.51 3.95
N TRP A 140 -5.27 -2.30 3.93
CA TRP A 140 -6.00 -1.07 4.35
C TRP A 140 -6.51 -0.24 3.18
N VAL A 141 -6.12 -0.57 1.95
CA VAL A 141 -6.67 0.07 0.73
C VAL A 141 -8.09 -0.43 0.43
N ASP A 142 -8.54 -1.52 1.06
CA ASP A 142 -9.86 -2.13 0.83
C ASP A 142 -11.04 -1.36 1.46
N VAL A 143 -10.82 -0.28 2.21
CA VAL A 143 -11.90 0.54 2.81
C VAL A 143 -12.17 1.81 1.99
N VAL A 144 -12.34 1.67 0.68
CA VAL A 144 -12.79 2.78 -0.20
C VAL A 144 -14.30 2.74 -0.44
N GLY A 145 -15.03 1.81 0.19
CA GLY A 145 -16.49 1.75 0.13
C GLY A 145 -17.24 2.80 0.97
N GLU A 146 -16.62 3.41 1.97
CA GLU A 146 -17.33 4.25 2.97
C GLU A 146 -16.69 5.62 3.26
N GLY A 147 -15.90 6.17 2.33
CA GLY A 147 -15.60 7.61 2.31
C GLY A 147 -14.72 8.15 3.44
N VAL A 148 -13.98 7.32 4.19
CA VAL A 148 -13.09 7.78 5.25
C VAL A 148 -11.72 7.10 5.16
N VAL A 149 -10.72 7.82 4.66
CA VAL A 149 -9.32 7.39 4.68
C VAL A 149 -8.69 7.79 6.02
N VAL A 150 -8.57 6.84 6.95
CA VAL A 150 -7.69 7.01 8.13
C VAL A 150 -6.44 6.16 7.93
N ALA A 151 -5.45 6.71 7.22
CA ALA A 151 -4.14 6.11 7.02
C ALA A 151 -3.02 6.83 7.80
N ARG A 152 -3.34 7.49 8.94
CA ARG A 152 -2.36 8.33 9.65
C ARG A 152 -1.34 7.56 10.49
N ASP A 153 -1.67 6.39 11.04
CA ASP A 153 -0.83 5.77 12.08
C ASP A 153 0.27 4.84 11.56
N LEU A 154 0.14 4.31 10.33
CA LEU A 154 1.14 3.39 9.74
C LEU A 154 2.18 4.11 8.89
N GLU A 155 1.90 5.31 8.37
CA GLU A 155 2.93 6.15 7.73
C GLU A 155 4.03 6.53 8.72
N ALA A 156 3.67 6.90 9.95
CA ALA A 156 4.65 7.19 11.00
C ALA A 156 5.53 5.96 11.33
N LEU A 157 4.96 4.76 11.26
CA LEU A 157 5.69 3.51 11.53
C LEU A 157 6.58 3.11 10.35
N ASN A 158 6.13 3.29 9.11
CA ASN A 158 6.94 3.09 7.90
C ASN A 158 8.09 4.10 7.83
N VAL A 159 7.86 5.36 8.18
CA VAL A 159 8.93 6.38 8.30
C VAL A 159 9.93 6.00 9.40
N GLN A 160 9.49 5.41 10.51
CA GLN A 160 10.41 4.89 11.53
C GLN A 160 11.18 3.64 11.09
N ILE A 161 10.62 2.80 10.21
CA ILE A 161 11.35 1.71 9.57
C ILE A 161 12.40 2.28 8.61
N ILE A 162 12.06 3.30 7.81
CA ILE A 162 12.99 4.04 6.93
C ILE A 162 14.16 4.62 7.73
N LEU A 163 13.86 5.33 8.83
CA LEU A 163 14.87 5.93 9.70
C LEU A 163 15.72 4.88 10.45
N GLY A 164 15.15 3.71 10.73
CA GLY A 164 15.86 2.59 11.34
C GLY A 164 16.75 1.81 10.37
N ILE A 165 16.48 1.89 9.06
CA ILE A 165 17.33 1.33 7.99
C ILE A 165 18.54 2.26 7.71
N ALA A 166 18.45 3.56 8.04
CA ALA A 166 19.50 4.56 7.80
C ALA A 166 20.52 4.75 8.94
N ARG A 167 20.48 3.94 10.01
CA ARG A 167 21.42 3.96 11.15
C ARG A 167 22.17 2.64 11.25
#